data_AF-A0A8S3UZ36-F1
#
_entry.id   AF-A0A8S3UZ36-F1
#
_cell.length_a   1.000
_cell.length_b   1.000
_cell.length_c   1.000
_cell.angle_alpha   90.00
_cell.angle_beta   90.00
_cell.angle_gamma   90.00
#
_symmetry.space_group_name_H-M   'P 1'
#
loop_
_entity.id
_entity.type
_entity.pdbx_description
1 polymer ?
#
loop_
_entity_poly.entity_id
_entity_poly.type
_entity_poly.pdbx_seq_one_letter_code
_entity_poly.pdbx_strand_id
1 'polypeptide(L)'
;MVLRTRHKTDTIFVRDKLIDIETDNLKQNLLFFAMEEKYDNVETNDENKGGATGTVDKKSDAVQVSENCTDTVLNFCEQFLNIENARHKIKIEKAYRLGKPNTNASKPRPIVAKFCDMSDREYVRSVSNRLKDTHFEKFDMIKQEQSCVNDIFSSFCKTVEGEMNDKLTCKTVCIGGSSLTNKKHRIKKPWWNDDLNKLWVDMCKAEKTWNKFNNSSRASELKSVYVQKRKYFDREVQKCKRKYWFSMQQDLLLESKRNQQQFWKKIGKIGVAENRKSVIPMEVIDQDGNVNSNLTAVLDKWKSEYSNLLNQKISTKVSETQNHAYTKNTFNDFLLTEPISFAETASVIDKAKKGKSAGFDNLPIKRIEIVPQLLK
;
A
#
# COMPACT_ATOMS: atom_id res chain seq x y z
N MET A 1 -30.39 11.09 -7.31
CA MET A 1 -30.29 9.86 -8.12
C MET A 1 -28.96 9.72 -8.86
N VAL A 2 -28.37 10.79 -9.42
CA VAL A 2 -27.12 10.76 -10.22
C VAL A 2 -25.83 10.39 -9.47
N LEU A 3 -25.76 10.54 -8.13
CA LEU A 3 -24.56 10.16 -7.37
C LEU A 3 -24.46 8.64 -7.07
N ARG A 4 -25.58 7.90 -7.19
CA ARG A 4 -25.59 6.44 -6.97
C ARG A 4 -25.08 5.67 -8.19
N THR A 5 -25.19 6.25 -9.39
CA THR A 5 -24.73 5.62 -10.63
C THR A 5 -23.20 5.70 -10.79
N ARG A 6 -22.55 6.79 -10.35
CA ARG A 6 -21.08 6.92 -10.41
C ARG A 6 -20.33 5.91 -9.54
N HIS A 7 -20.83 5.60 -8.34
CA HIS A 7 -20.17 4.59 -7.50
C HIS A 7 -20.24 3.18 -8.09
N LYS A 8 -21.33 2.84 -8.81
CA LYS A 8 -21.46 1.53 -9.44
C LYS A 8 -20.51 1.37 -10.64
N THR A 9 -20.30 2.42 -11.42
CA THR A 9 -19.37 2.38 -12.57
C THR A 9 -17.93 2.19 -12.12
N ASP A 10 -17.52 2.83 -11.02
CA ASP A 10 -16.15 2.73 -10.51
C ASP A 10 -15.85 1.33 -9.94
N THR A 11 -16.83 0.70 -9.27
CA THR A 11 -16.66 -0.67 -8.76
C THR A 11 -16.58 -1.73 -9.87
N ILE A 12 -17.32 -1.54 -10.97
CA ILE A 12 -17.26 -2.44 -12.13
C ILE A 12 -15.89 -2.31 -12.79
N PHE A 13 -15.39 -1.08 -13.00
CA PHE A 13 -14.08 -0.85 -13.58
C PHE A 13 -12.92 -1.47 -12.78
N VAL A 14 -12.95 -1.36 -11.45
CA VAL A 14 -11.93 -1.98 -10.59
C VAL A 14 -11.99 -3.50 -10.65
N ARG A 15 -13.20 -4.08 -10.68
CA ARG A 15 -13.40 -5.52 -10.83
C ARG A 15 -12.83 -6.02 -12.16
N ASP A 16 -13.16 -5.36 -13.26
CA ASP A 16 -12.70 -5.75 -14.60
C ASP A 16 -11.17 -5.66 -14.68
N LYS A 17 -10.56 -4.61 -14.12
CA LYS A 17 -9.10 -4.50 -14.02
C LYS A 17 -8.45 -5.60 -13.18
N LEU A 18 -9.08 -6.00 -12.07
CA LEU A 18 -8.57 -7.11 -11.26
C LEU A 18 -8.62 -8.43 -12.02
N ILE A 19 -9.72 -8.67 -12.74
CA ILE A 19 -9.86 -9.83 -13.62
C ILE A 19 -8.78 -9.81 -14.70
N ASP A 20 -8.55 -8.67 -15.35
CA ASP A 20 -7.52 -8.54 -16.39
C ASP A 20 -6.12 -8.84 -15.83
N ILE A 21 -5.77 -8.26 -14.68
CA ILE A 21 -4.46 -8.49 -14.03
C ILE A 21 -4.29 -9.96 -13.63
N GLU A 22 -5.32 -10.58 -13.05
CA GLU A 22 -5.25 -11.98 -12.63
C GLU A 22 -5.21 -12.92 -13.83
N THR A 23 -5.99 -12.63 -14.87
CA THR A 23 -5.93 -13.37 -16.14
C THR A 23 -4.56 -13.24 -16.78
N ASP A 24 -3.95 -12.06 -16.78
CA ASP A 24 -2.61 -11.84 -17.31
C ASP A 24 -1.54 -12.59 -16.50
N ASN A 25 -1.66 -12.63 -15.18
CA ASN A 25 -0.77 -13.43 -14.32
C ASN A 25 -0.94 -14.95 -14.55
N LEU A 26 -2.17 -15.43 -14.77
CA LEU A 26 -2.45 -16.84 -14.98
C LEU A 26 -2.18 -17.31 -16.42
N LYS A 27 -2.18 -16.39 -17.40
CA LYS A 27 -1.91 -16.70 -18.81
C LYS A 27 -0.56 -17.39 -19.00
N GLN A 28 0.43 -17.11 -18.16
CA GLN A 28 1.76 -17.72 -18.22
C GLN A 28 1.88 -19.06 -17.49
N ASN A 29 0.83 -19.52 -16.81
CA ASN A 29 0.87 -20.76 -16.03
C ASN A 29 0.38 -21.96 -16.84
N LEU A 30 0.98 -23.12 -16.59
CA LEU A 30 0.55 -24.42 -17.10
C LEU A 30 0.54 -25.45 -15.96
N LEU A 31 -0.50 -26.30 -15.89
CA LEU A 31 -0.53 -27.43 -14.96
C LEU A 31 -0.04 -28.69 -15.62
N PHE A 32 0.83 -29.39 -14.91
CA PHE A 32 1.32 -30.72 -15.23
C PHE A 32 0.78 -31.70 -14.20
N PHE A 33 0.04 -32.71 -14.67
CA PHE A 33 -0.56 -33.75 -13.85
C PHE A 33 0.23 -35.05 -13.94
N ALA A 34 -0.02 -35.97 -13.00
CA ALA A 34 0.52 -37.33 -13.00
C ALA A 34 2.06 -37.46 -12.98
N MET A 35 2.81 -36.40 -12.68
CA MET A 35 4.27 -36.49 -12.49
C MET A 35 4.57 -36.98 -11.07
N GLU A 36 5.37 -38.05 -10.94
CA GLU A 36 5.74 -38.63 -9.65
C GLU A 36 6.44 -37.62 -8.74
N GLU A 37 6.17 -37.69 -7.44
CA GLU A 37 6.83 -36.84 -6.43
C GLU A 37 8.16 -37.49 -6.02
N LYS A 38 9.27 -36.82 -6.31
CA LYS A 38 10.59 -37.26 -5.87
C LYS A 38 10.89 -36.67 -4.50
N TYR A 39 10.97 -37.54 -3.51
CA TYR A 39 11.50 -37.22 -2.21
C TYR A 39 12.93 -37.74 -2.20
N ASP A 40 13.90 -36.83 -2.23
CA ASP A 40 15.29 -37.22 -1.99
C ASP A 40 15.37 -37.68 -0.54
N ASN A 41 15.33 -39.00 -0.34
CA ASN A 41 15.69 -39.60 0.92
C ASN A 41 17.19 -39.30 1.07
N VAL A 42 17.51 -38.24 1.82
CA VAL A 42 18.88 -38.04 2.28
C VAL A 42 19.18 -39.22 3.18
N GLU A 43 19.87 -40.23 2.64
CA GLU A 43 20.53 -41.25 3.44
C GLU A 43 21.50 -40.48 4.34
N THR A 44 21.09 -40.25 5.58
CA THR A 44 22.00 -39.82 6.63
C THR A 44 22.97 -40.98 6.81
N ASN A 45 24.14 -40.88 6.17
CA ASN A 45 25.30 -41.72 6.45
C ASN A 45 25.79 -41.38 7.87
N ASP A 46 25.05 -41.86 8.88
CA ASP A 46 25.48 -41.91 10.27
C ASP A 46 26.41 -43.11 10.43
N GLU A 47 27.59 -43.03 9.82
CA GLU A 47 28.75 -43.77 10.32
C GLU A 47 29.32 -43.01 11.51
N ASN A 48 28.69 -43.14 12.68
CA ASN A 48 29.46 -43.02 13.92
C ASN A 48 28.93 -43.90 15.05
N LYS A 49 29.76 -44.89 15.37
CA LYS A 49 29.68 -45.77 16.53
C LYS A 49 29.87 -44.97 17.82
N GLY A 50 29.09 -45.32 18.85
CA GLY A 50 29.58 -45.29 20.23
C GLY A 50 28.68 -44.60 21.25
N GLY A 51 27.76 -45.36 21.84
CA GLY A 51 27.48 -45.38 23.27
C GLY A 51 26.97 -44.11 23.97
N ALA A 52 25.67 -44.10 24.31
CA ALA A 52 25.20 -43.93 25.68
C ALA A 52 23.66 -43.93 25.70
N THR A 53 23.10 -44.79 26.54
CA THR A 53 21.69 -44.92 26.86
C THR A 53 21.15 -43.64 27.51
N GLY A 54 20.29 -42.92 26.79
CA GLY A 54 19.53 -41.78 27.32
C GLY A 54 18.23 -41.60 26.56
N THR A 55 17.11 -41.95 27.19
CA THR A 55 15.74 -41.68 26.74
C THR A 55 15.48 -40.17 26.74
N VAL A 56 15.45 -39.56 25.55
CA VAL A 56 15.00 -38.18 25.33
C VAL A 56 14.06 -38.17 24.13
N ASP A 57 12.86 -37.65 24.32
CA ASP A 57 11.82 -37.45 23.31
C ASP A 57 12.32 -36.53 22.18
N LYS A 58 12.83 -37.14 21.10
CA LYS A 58 13.19 -36.43 19.86
C LYS A 58 11.94 -36.27 18.99
N LYS A 59 11.34 -35.08 19.02
CA LYS A 59 10.65 -34.54 17.84
C LYS A 59 11.72 -34.24 16.79
N SER A 60 11.92 -35.16 15.85
CA SER A 60 12.77 -34.91 14.70
C SER A 60 12.07 -33.93 13.76
N ASP A 61 12.52 -32.68 13.74
CA ASP A 61 12.26 -31.75 12.66
C ASP A 61 12.94 -32.30 11.40
N ALA A 62 12.24 -33.17 10.68
CA ALA A 62 12.71 -33.71 9.43
C ALA A 62 12.86 -32.54 8.44
N VAL A 63 14.10 -32.20 8.11
CA VAL A 63 14.45 -31.23 7.08
C VAL A 63 13.91 -31.77 5.75
N GLN A 64 12.74 -31.29 5.36
CA GLN A 64 12.10 -31.63 4.08
C GLN A 64 12.93 -31.01 2.95
N VAL A 65 13.76 -31.83 2.28
CA VAL A 65 14.42 -31.41 1.05
C VAL A 65 13.35 -31.18 -0.01
N SER A 66 13.28 -29.97 -0.54
CA SER A 66 12.29 -29.57 -1.53
C SER A 66 12.68 -30.05 -2.93
N GLU A 67 11.82 -30.85 -3.57
CA GLU A 67 11.94 -31.25 -4.98
C GLU A 67 12.18 -30.03 -5.89
N ASN A 68 13.18 -30.09 -6.79
CA ASN A 68 13.37 -29.08 -7.83
C ASN A 68 12.36 -29.27 -8.96
N CYS A 69 11.16 -28.73 -8.76
CA CYS A 69 10.05 -28.84 -9.71
C CYS A 69 10.38 -28.29 -11.11
N THR A 70 11.29 -27.31 -11.22
CA THR A 70 11.71 -26.74 -12.51
C THR A 70 12.46 -27.78 -13.34
N ASP A 71 13.39 -28.50 -12.73
CA ASP A 71 14.11 -29.59 -13.39
C ASP A 71 13.19 -30.74 -13.75
N THR A 72 12.24 -31.10 -12.87
CA THR A 72 11.22 -32.12 -13.16
C THR A 72 10.42 -31.77 -14.42
N VAL A 73 9.95 -30.52 -14.55
CA VAL A 73 9.19 -30.06 -15.71
C VAL A 73 10.04 -30.02 -17.00
N LEU A 74 11.29 -29.56 -16.92
CA LEU A 74 12.17 -29.51 -18.10
C LEU A 74 12.52 -30.92 -18.59
N ASN A 75 12.83 -31.83 -17.67
CA ASN A 75 13.09 -33.23 -18.01
C ASN A 75 11.84 -33.90 -18.61
N PHE A 76 10.65 -33.58 -18.08
CA PHE A 76 9.39 -34.06 -18.64
C PHE A 76 9.19 -33.57 -20.09
N CYS A 77 9.47 -32.30 -20.36
CA CYS A 77 9.42 -31.73 -21.72
C CYS A 77 10.40 -32.40 -22.69
N GLU A 78 11.60 -32.76 -22.25
CA GLU A 78 12.59 -33.46 -23.09
C GLU A 78 12.14 -34.90 -23.38
N GLN A 79 11.75 -35.63 -22.34
CA GLN A 79 11.45 -37.07 -22.44
C GLN A 79 10.11 -37.36 -23.11
N PHE A 80 9.04 -36.69 -22.70
CA PHE A 80 7.66 -37.05 -23.09
C PHE A 80 7.10 -36.15 -24.19
N LEU A 81 7.54 -34.90 -24.27
CA LEU A 81 7.11 -34.00 -25.36
C LEU A 81 8.09 -34.00 -26.53
N ASN A 82 9.25 -34.64 -26.40
CA ASN A 82 10.32 -34.66 -27.40
C ASN A 82 10.74 -33.24 -27.83
N ILE A 83 10.94 -32.36 -26.85
CA ILE A 83 11.51 -31.02 -27.05
C ILE A 83 13.01 -31.11 -26.80
N GLU A 84 13.80 -31.23 -27.85
CA GLU A 84 15.26 -31.31 -27.74
C GLU A 84 15.85 -30.07 -27.05
N ASN A 85 16.71 -30.30 -26.04
CA ASN A 85 17.37 -29.26 -25.26
C ASN A 85 16.37 -28.26 -24.64
N ALA A 86 15.32 -28.77 -23.99
CA ALA A 86 14.28 -27.94 -23.37
C ALA A 86 14.86 -26.92 -22.40
N ARG A 87 15.92 -27.29 -21.65
CA ARG A 87 16.62 -26.39 -20.72
C ARG A 87 17.12 -25.09 -21.35
N HIS A 88 17.46 -25.11 -22.63
CA HIS A 88 17.93 -23.93 -23.37
C HIS A 88 16.83 -23.21 -24.13
N LYS A 89 15.77 -23.92 -24.52
CA LYS A 89 14.68 -23.38 -25.34
C LYS A 89 13.52 -22.80 -24.52
N ILE A 90 13.29 -23.31 -23.32
CA ILE A 90 12.14 -22.96 -22.49
C ILE A 90 12.63 -22.29 -21.22
N LYS A 91 12.12 -21.09 -20.94
CA LYS A 91 12.41 -20.37 -19.70
C LYS A 91 11.24 -20.47 -18.72
N ILE A 92 11.49 -21.13 -17.60
CA ILE A 92 10.54 -21.24 -16.48
C ILE A 92 10.98 -20.26 -15.39
N GLU A 93 10.09 -19.34 -15.03
CA GLU A 93 10.32 -18.38 -13.95
C GLU A 93 10.25 -19.09 -12.59
N LYS A 94 9.24 -19.95 -12.42
CA LYS A 94 9.01 -20.69 -11.18
C LYS A 94 8.17 -21.94 -11.44
N ALA A 95 8.48 -23.04 -10.76
CA ALA A 95 7.63 -24.23 -10.72
C ALA A 95 7.46 -24.72 -9.27
N TYR A 96 6.26 -25.20 -8.94
CA TYR A 96 5.95 -25.73 -7.60
C TYR A 96 4.72 -26.66 -7.62
N ARG A 97 4.65 -27.59 -6.67
CA ARG A 97 3.49 -28.48 -6.45
C ARG A 97 2.32 -27.70 -5.82
N LEU A 98 1.09 -27.97 -6.26
CA LEU A 98 -0.10 -27.41 -5.63
C LEU A 98 -0.56 -28.25 -4.43
N GLY A 99 -0.76 -27.59 -3.28
CA GLY A 99 -1.32 -28.19 -2.07
C GLY A 99 -0.28 -28.79 -1.12
N LYS A 100 -0.73 -29.19 0.07
CA LYS A 100 0.12 -29.80 1.10
C LYS A 100 0.57 -31.21 0.67
N PRO A 101 1.80 -31.64 0.99
CA PRO A 101 2.24 -33.02 0.76
C PRO A 101 1.25 -34.00 1.39
N ASN A 102 0.82 -35.00 0.63
CA ASN A 102 -0.06 -36.06 1.13
C ASN A 102 0.56 -37.41 0.78
N THR A 103 1.18 -38.04 1.78
CA THR A 103 1.84 -39.35 1.65
C THR A 103 0.87 -40.49 1.33
N ASN A 104 -0.42 -40.31 1.59
CA ASN A 104 -1.45 -41.33 1.40
C ASN A 104 -2.29 -41.09 0.14
N ALA A 105 -1.99 -40.06 -0.67
CA ALA A 105 -2.75 -39.78 -1.87
C ALA A 105 -2.44 -40.79 -2.97
N SER A 106 -3.47 -41.38 -3.57
CA SER A 106 -3.33 -42.29 -4.72
C SER A 106 -2.82 -41.59 -6.00
N LYS A 107 -2.88 -40.25 -6.06
CA LYS A 107 -2.44 -39.47 -7.22
C LYS A 107 -1.43 -38.41 -6.77
N PRO A 108 -0.33 -38.21 -7.51
CA PRO A 108 0.64 -37.17 -7.20
C PRO A 108 0.04 -35.77 -7.39
N ARG A 109 0.52 -34.78 -6.63
CA ARG A 109 0.04 -33.41 -6.75
C ARG A 109 0.46 -32.80 -8.08
N PRO A 110 -0.38 -31.98 -8.72
CA PRO A 110 0.02 -31.31 -9.95
C PRO A 110 1.13 -30.28 -9.70
N ILE A 111 1.99 -30.09 -10.68
CA ILE A 111 2.98 -28.99 -10.70
C ILE A 111 2.40 -27.84 -11.52
N VAL A 112 2.44 -26.63 -10.95
CA VAL A 112 2.24 -25.39 -11.69
C VAL A 112 3.59 -24.86 -12.11
N ALA A 113 3.80 -24.68 -13.41
CA ALA A 113 4.97 -23.99 -13.95
C ALA A 113 4.53 -22.64 -14.54
N LYS A 114 5.19 -21.57 -14.10
CA LYS A 114 5.08 -20.22 -14.67
C LYS A 114 6.23 -20.01 -15.65
N PHE A 115 5.88 -19.77 -16.91
CA PHE A 115 6.85 -19.50 -17.97
C PHE A 115 7.22 -18.02 -17.98
N CYS A 116 8.47 -17.69 -18.28
CA CYS A 116 8.89 -16.29 -18.44
C CYS A 116 8.17 -15.64 -19.63
N ASP A 117 8.02 -16.40 -20.72
CA ASP A 117 7.48 -15.93 -21.98
C ASP A 117 6.20 -16.71 -22.39
N MET A 118 5.20 -16.00 -22.91
CA MET A 118 3.93 -16.63 -23.34
C MET A 118 4.15 -17.59 -24.52
N SER A 119 5.11 -17.28 -25.40
CA SER A 119 5.48 -18.12 -26.55
C SER A 119 5.96 -19.50 -26.13
N ASP A 120 6.76 -19.59 -25.07
CA ASP A 120 7.31 -20.86 -24.56
C ASP A 120 6.18 -21.73 -24.02
N ARG A 121 5.27 -21.13 -23.24
CA ARG A 121 4.08 -21.81 -22.74
C ARG A 121 3.20 -22.33 -23.88
N GLU A 122 2.95 -21.51 -24.89
CA GLU A 122 2.14 -21.91 -26.05
C GLU A 122 2.83 -22.99 -26.89
N TYR A 123 4.15 -22.92 -27.03
CA TYR A 123 4.93 -23.95 -27.68
C TYR A 123 4.77 -25.29 -26.96
N VAL A 124 5.01 -25.34 -25.64
CA VAL A 124 4.81 -26.54 -24.80
C VAL A 124 3.38 -27.06 -24.90
N ARG A 125 2.39 -26.16 -24.89
CA ARG A 125 0.99 -26.53 -25.05
C ARG A 125 0.69 -27.12 -26.42
N SER A 126 1.25 -26.56 -27.49
CA SER A 126 0.99 -27.00 -28.87
C SER A 126 1.47 -28.44 -29.12
N VAL A 127 2.59 -28.82 -28.48
CA VAL A 127 3.16 -30.17 -28.59
C VAL A 127 2.52 -31.20 -27.65
N SER A 128 1.64 -30.77 -26.74
CA SER A 128 0.93 -31.65 -25.78
C SER A 128 0.11 -32.77 -26.42
N ASN A 129 -0.27 -32.63 -27.70
CA ASN A 129 -0.96 -33.69 -28.43
C ASN A 129 -0.12 -34.97 -28.59
N ARG A 130 1.20 -34.90 -28.37
CA ARG A 130 2.10 -36.05 -28.32
C ARG A 130 1.87 -36.95 -27.10
N LEU A 131 1.17 -36.47 -26.07
CA LEU A 131 0.87 -37.23 -24.85
C LEU A 131 -0.30 -38.22 -24.98
N LYS A 132 -0.99 -38.30 -26.13
CA LYS A 132 -2.23 -39.07 -26.30
C LYS A 132 -2.13 -40.56 -25.94
N ASP A 133 -0.94 -41.14 -26.07
CA ASP A 133 -0.69 -42.56 -25.79
C ASP A 133 0.10 -42.79 -24.49
N THR A 134 0.23 -41.74 -23.67
CA THR A 134 0.90 -41.79 -22.37
C THR A 134 -0.12 -41.79 -21.23
N HIS A 135 0.31 -42.14 -20.03
CA HIS A 135 -0.53 -42.05 -18.82
C HIS A 135 -0.70 -40.61 -18.31
N PHE A 136 -0.04 -39.63 -18.94
CA PHE A 136 -0.13 -38.22 -18.54
C PHE A 136 -1.39 -37.57 -19.09
N GLU A 137 -2.09 -36.83 -18.23
CA GLU A 137 -3.24 -36.03 -18.62
C GLU A 137 -2.78 -34.81 -19.44
N LYS A 138 -3.65 -34.32 -20.35
CA LYS A 138 -3.39 -33.08 -21.08
C LYS A 138 -3.24 -31.91 -20.11
N PHE A 139 -2.36 -30.99 -20.46
CA PHE A 139 -2.19 -29.76 -19.69
C PHE A 139 -3.51 -28.99 -19.61
N ASP A 140 -3.88 -28.61 -18.40
CA ASP A 140 -5.00 -27.71 -18.20
C ASP A 140 -4.50 -26.30 -17.92
N MET A 141 -5.27 -25.33 -18.38
CA MET A 141 -5.08 -23.97 -17.87
C MET A 141 -5.68 -23.92 -16.47
N ILE A 142 -5.12 -23.10 -15.58
CA ILE A 142 -5.90 -22.63 -14.43
C ILE A 142 -7.03 -21.78 -15.01
N LYS A 143 -8.11 -22.43 -15.45
CA LYS A 143 -9.40 -21.79 -15.60
C LYS A 143 -9.90 -21.60 -14.18
N GLN A 144 -9.41 -20.57 -13.52
CA GLN A 144 -10.07 -20.10 -12.32
C GLN A 144 -11.47 -19.73 -12.80
N GLU A 145 -12.48 -20.50 -12.39
CA GLU A 145 -13.84 -20.22 -12.81
C GLU A 145 -14.16 -18.78 -12.40
N GLN A 146 -14.75 -18.02 -13.32
CA GLN A 146 -15.14 -16.63 -13.07
C GLN A 146 -15.98 -16.49 -11.78
N SER A 147 -16.69 -17.55 -11.38
CA SER A 147 -17.41 -17.69 -10.11
C SER A 147 -16.49 -17.44 -8.90
N CYS A 148 -15.34 -18.10 -8.83
CA CYS A 148 -14.40 -18.01 -7.70
C CYS A 148 -13.84 -16.59 -7.55
N VAL A 149 -13.45 -15.94 -8.65
CA VAL A 149 -12.99 -14.54 -8.63
C VAL A 149 -14.10 -13.61 -8.16
N ASN A 150 -15.35 -13.85 -8.60
CA ASN A 150 -16.50 -13.06 -8.16
C ASN A 150 -16.79 -13.24 -6.66
N ASP A 151 -16.61 -14.45 -6.13
CA ASP A 151 -16.81 -14.75 -4.71
C ASP A 151 -15.75 -14.07 -3.84
N ILE A 152 -14.48 -14.13 -4.26
CA ILE A 152 -13.37 -13.44 -3.58
C ILE A 152 -13.61 -11.92 -3.59
N PHE A 153 -13.98 -11.36 -4.74
CA PHE A 153 -14.29 -9.93 -4.86
C PHE A 153 -15.47 -9.54 -3.97
N SER A 154 -16.53 -10.35 -3.95
CA SER A 154 -17.71 -10.11 -3.10
C SER A 154 -17.35 -10.16 -1.61
N SER A 155 -16.49 -11.10 -1.21
CA SER A 155 -15.97 -11.20 0.16
C SER A 155 -15.13 -9.97 0.55
N PHE A 156 -14.25 -9.51 -0.36
CA PHE A 156 -13.48 -8.29 -0.17
C PHE A 156 -14.39 -7.06 0.00
N CYS A 157 -15.39 -6.88 -0.87
CA CYS A 157 -16.35 -5.78 -0.75
C CYS A 157 -17.08 -5.79 0.59
N LYS A 158 -17.55 -6.96 1.05
CA LYS A 158 -18.20 -7.09 2.37
C LYS A 158 -17.26 -6.71 3.51
N THR A 159 -16.01 -7.16 3.47
CA THR A 159 -14.99 -6.82 4.47
C THR A 159 -14.75 -5.32 4.53
N VAL A 160 -14.56 -4.68 3.37
CA VAL A 160 -14.37 -3.22 3.28
C VAL A 160 -15.61 -2.47 3.78
N GLU A 161 -16.82 -2.92 3.43
CA GLU A 161 -18.06 -2.32 3.91
C GLU A 161 -18.20 -2.44 5.43
N GLY A 162 -17.88 -3.59 6.02
CA GLY A 162 -17.86 -3.81 7.46
C GLY A 162 -16.89 -2.86 8.15
N GLU A 163 -15.63 -2.86 7.71
CA GLU A 163 -14.59 -1.96 8.21
C GLU A 163 -14.98 -0.47 8.11
N MET A 164 -15.58 -0.08 6.99
CA MET A 164 -16.08 1.29 6.80
C MET A 164 -17.26 1.61 7.72
N ASN A 165 -18.13 0.65 8.04
CA ASN A 165 -19.27 0.88 8.92
C ASN A 165 -18.85 0.93 10.39
N ASP A 166 -17.90 0.08 10.80
CA ASP A 166 -17.43 -0.01 12.18
C ASP A 166 -16.55 1.18 12.57
N LYS A 167 -15.61 1.58 11.69
CA LYS A 167 -14.64 2.65 11.99
C LYS A 167 -15.15 4.05 11.67
N LEU A 168 -16.10 4.20 10.76
CA LEU A 168 -16.71 5.49 10.46
C LEU A 168 -18.00 5.63 11.26
N THR A 169 -17.89 6.06 12.52
CA THR A 169 -19.05 6.33 13.39
C THR A 169 -20.08 7.23 12.67
N CYS A 170 -21.21 6.66 12.27
CA CYS A 170 -22.29 7.40 11.65
C CYS A 170 -23.11 8.12 12.74
N LYS A 171 -23.04 9.45 12.79
CA LYS A 171 -24.04 10.23 13.53
C LYS A 171 -25.20 10.54 12.58
N THR A 172 -26.31 9.82 12.74
CA THR A 172 -27.58 10.15 12.10
C THR A 172 -28.13 11.39 12.81
N VAL A 173 -28.10 12.54 12.16
CA VAL A 173 -28.76 13.75 12.66
C VAL A 173 -29.89 14.09 11.70
N CYS A 174 -31.12 14.06 12.21
CA CYS A 174 -32.31 14.51 11.50
C CYS A 174 -32.23 16.03 11.35
N ILE A 175 -32.00 16.53 10.13
CA ILE A 175 -32.16 17.95 9.82
C ILE A 175 -33.43 18.09 8.98
N GLY A 176 -34.50 18.57 9.61
CA GLY A 176 -35.67 19.16 8.96
C GLY A 176 -36.42 18.28 7.95
N GLY A 177 -37.33 17.44 8.44
CA GLY A 177 -38.64 17.16 7.84
C GLY A 177 -38.76 16.51 6.44
N SER A 178 -37.71 16.35 5.65
CA SER A 178 -37.84 15.78 4.30
C SER A 178 -36.81 14.69 4.02
N SER A 179 -37.33 13.47 3.89
CA SER A 179 -36.71 12.26 3.33
C SER A 179 -35.27 11.94 3.78
N LEU A 180 -35.16 10.90 4.60
CA LEU A 180 -33.93 10.25 5.07
C LEU A 180 -32.93 10.00 3.93
N THR A 181 -32.10 10.98 3.62
CA THR A 181 -30.89 10.71 2.83
C THR A 181 -29.80 10.32 3.81
N ASN A 182 -29.51 9.01 3.88
CA ASN A 182 -28.40 8.39 4.61
C ASN A 182 -27.05 8.83 4.02
N LYS A 183 -26.77 10.13 3.98
CA LYS A 183 -25.47 10.66 3.59
C LYS A 183 -24.57 10.57 4.80
N LYS A 184 -23.69 9.57 4.79
CA LYS A 184 -22.56 9.42 5.72
C LYS A 184 -21.80 10.76 5.80
N HIS A 185 -22.07 11.58 6.81
CA HIS A 185 -21.27 12.78 7.04
C HIS A 185 -20.00 12.33 7.76
N ARG A 186 -18.85 12.47 7.10
CA ARG A 186 -17.55 12.38 7.78
C ARG A 186 -17.61 13.30 9.00
N ILE A 187 -17.06 12.86 10.14
CA ILE A 187 -16.97 13.66 11.37
C ILE A 187 -16.59 15.08 10.97
N LYS A 188 -17.47 16.04 11.27
CA LYS A 188 -17.24 17.44 10.90
C LYS A 188 -15.91 17.83 11.51
N LYS A 189 -14.98 18.27 10.65
CA LYS A 189 -13.68 18.72 11.11
C LYS A 189 -13.92 19.83 12.16
N PRO A 190 -13.11 19.91 13.23
CA PRO A 190 -13.42 20.79 14.36
C PRO A 190 -13.44 22.29 14.01
N TRP A 191 -12.81 22.66 12.89
CA TRP A 191 -12.85 24.01 12.32
C TRP A 191 -14.05 24.29 11.39
N TRP A 192 -14.96 23.32 11.21
CA TRP A 192 -16.14 23.46 10.36
C TRP A 192 -17.33 24.01 11.17
N ASN A 193 -17.85 25.18 10.80
CA ASN A 193 -18.98 25.85 11.46
C ASN A 193 -20.19 25.98 10.51
N ASP A 194 -21.28 26.55 11.03
CA ASP A 194 -22.54 26.71 10.27
C ASP A 194 -22.42 27.74 9.15
N ASP A 195 -21.57 28.77 9.30
CA ASP A 195 -21.27 29.74 8.24
C ASP A 195 -20.63 29.05 7.03
N LEU A 196 -19.61 28.22 7.25
CA LEU A 196 -19.00 27.42 6.19
C LEU A 196 -20.00 26.45 5.55
N ASN A 197 -20.93 25.90 6.33
CA ASN A 197 -21.98 25.05 5.80
C ASN A 197 -22.94 25.84 4.87
N LYS A 198 -23.31 27.07 5.24
CA LYS A 198 -24.12 27.96 4.41
C LYS A 198 -23.40 28.29 3.09
N LEU A 199 -22.13 28.67 3.17
CA LEU A 199 -21.31 28.97 1.99
C LEU A 199 -21.12 27.75 1.07
N TRP A 200 -20.93 26.58 1.65
CA TRP A 200 -20.87 25.32 0.91
C TRP A 200 -22.17 25.04 0.14
N VAL A 201 -23.32 25.18 0.81
CA VAL A 201 -24.64 25.00 0.18
C VAL A 201 -24.83 25.99 -0.97
N ASP A 202 -24.45 27.25 -0.78
CA ASP A 202 -24.58 28.28 -1.81
C ASP A 202 -23.66 28.05 -3.01
N MET A 203 -22.45 27.55 -2.78
CA MET A 203 -21.52 27.13 -3.82
C MET A 203 -22.09 25.94 -4.60
N CYS A 204 -22.58 24.89 -3.92
CA CYS A 204 -23.20 23.73 -4.56
C CYS A 204 -24.46 24.08 -5.36
N LYS A 205 -25.27 25.04 -4.89
CA LYS A 205 -26.43 25.56 -5.65
C LYS A 205 -25.96 26.20 -6.96
N ALA A 206 -24.94 27.05 -6.92
CA ALA A 206 -24.40 27.69 -8.13
C ALA A 206 -23.80 26.67 -9.11
N GLU A 207 -23.08 25.66 -8.61
CA GLU A 207 -22.55 24.56 -9.42
C GLU A 207 -23.68 23.80 -10.15
N LYS A 208 -24.75 23.44 -9.43
CA LYS A 208 -25.92 22.79 -10.03
C LYS A 208 -26.58 23.64 -11.11
N THR A 209 -26.73 24.94 -10.86
CA THR A 209 -27.31 25.86 -11.85
C THR A 209 -26.43 25.95 -13.10
N TRP A 210 -25.10 26.11 -12.94
CA TRP A 210 -24.18 26.12 -14.07
C TRP A 210 -24.23 24.81 -14.88
N ASN A 211 -24.18 23.66 -14.21
CA ASN A 211 -24.26 22.35 -14.89
C ASN A 211 -25.57 22.15 -15.65
N LYS A 212 -26.70 22.69 -15.15
CA LYS A 212 -28.01 22.61 -15.82
C LYS A 212 -28.04 23.40 -17.13
N PHE A 213 -27.29 24.50 -17.23
CA PHE A 213 -27.32 25.44 -18.37
C PHE A 213 -26.00 25.51 -19.13
N ASN A 214 -25.15 24.47 -19.05
CA ASN A 214 -23.80 24.51 -19.61
C ASN A 214 -23.74 24.65 -21.15
N ASN A 215 -24.85 24.35 -21.86
CA ASN A 215 -24.97 24.52 -23.32
C ASN A 215 -25.66 25.84 -23.72
N SER A 216 -25.94 26.73 -22.76
CA SER A 216 -26.60 28.01 -23.01
C SER A 216 -25.58 29.13 -23.21
N SER A 217 -25.96 30.21 -23.91
CA SER A 217 -25.20 31.46 -23.97
C SER A 217 -24.87 32.03 -22.58
N ARG A 218 -25.69 31.71 -21.56
CA ARG A 218 -25.48 32.10 -20.15
C ARG A 218 -24.50 31.22 -19.38
N ALA A 219 -23.94 30.17 -20.00
CA ALA A 219 -23.02 29.25 -19.32
C ALA A 219 -21.77 29.96 -18.77
N SER A 220 -21.23 30.93 -19.51
CA SER A 220 -20.05 31.71 -19.09
C SER A 220 -20.33 32.54 -17.83
N GLU A 221 -21.47 33.24 -17.80
CA GLU A 221 -21.90 34.04 -16.64
C GLU A 221 -22.10 33.16 -15.40
N LEU A 222 -22.84 32.05 -15.54
CA LEU A 222 -23.10 31.11 -14.45
C LEU A 222 -21.81 30.44 -13.94
N LYS A 223 -20.86 30.15 -14.83
CA LYS A 223 -19.54 29.64 -14.47
C LYS A 223 -18.77 30.68 -13.64
N SER A 224 -18.81 31.95 -14.04
CA SER A 224 -18.18 33.04 -13.28
C SER A 224 -18.73 33.14 -11.86
N VAL A 225 -20.07 33.10 -11.70
CA VAL A 225 -20.74 33.11 -10.38
C VAL A 225 -20.31 31.91 -9.53
N TYR A 226 -20.27 30.70 -10.10
CA TYR A 226 -19.80 29.52 -9.39
C TYR A 226 -18.34 29.66 -8.94
N VAL A 227 -17.44 30.11 -9.83
CA VAL A 227 -16.02 30.31 -9.52
C VAL A 227 -15.83 31.34 -8.41
N GLN A 228 -16.58 32.44 -8.41
CA GLN A 228 -16.54 33.44 -7.34
C GLN A 228 -16.97 32.84 -5.99
N LYS A 229 -18.10 32.12 -5.95
CA LYS A 229 -18.57 31.47 -4.72
C LYS A 229 -17.61 30.42 -4.20
N ARG A 230 -17.00 29.62 -5.09
CA ARG A 230 -15.97 28.64 -4.72
C ARG A 230 -14.75 29.33 -4.12
N LYS A 231 -14.20 30.37 -4.76
CA LYS A 231 -13.05 31.13 -4.24
C LYS A 231 -13.35 31.72 -2.86
N TYR A 232 -14.54 32.28 -2.69
CA TYR A 232 -14.97 32.84 -1.41
C TYR A 232 -15.08 31.76 -0.32
N PHE A 233 -15.74 30.64 -0.63
CA PHE A 233 -15.82 29.48 0.27
C PHE A 233 -14.43 28.97 0.66
N ASP A 234 -13.53 28.75 -0.31
CA ASP A 234 -12.17 28.26 -0.06
C ASP A 234 -11.38 29.20 0.85
N ARG A 235 -11.52 30.52 0.66
CA ARG A 235 -10.90 31.54 1.52
C ARG A 235 -11.40 31.47 2.96
N GLU A 236 -12.71 31.38 3.15
CA GLU A 236 -13.30 31.27 4.50
C GLU A 236 -12.93 29.95 5.18
N VAL A 237 -12.86 28.84 4.43
CA VAL A 237 -12.35 27.55 4.94
C VAL A 237 -10.93 27.70 5.46
N GLN A 238 -10.05 28.34 4.68
CA GLN A 238 -8.66 28.57 5.09
C GLN A 238 -8.59 29.46 6.34
N LYS A 239 -9.40 30.52 6.41
CA LYS A 239 -9.49 31.41 7.56
C LYS A 239 -9.92 30.66 8.83
N CYS A 240 -10.99 29.86 8.75
CA CYS A 240 -11.47 29.05 9.88
C CYS A 240 -10.44 28.00 10.32
N LYS A 241 -9.77 27.33 9.37
CA LYS A 241 -8.64 26.42 9.66
C LYS A 241 -7.53 27.14 10.43
N ARG A 242 -7.04 28.26 9.91
CA ARG A 242 -5.95 29.02 10.55
C ARG A 242 -6.33 29.47 11.95
N LYS A 243 -7.54 30.01 12.13
CA LYS A 243 -8.06 30.43 13.43
C LYS A 243 -8.11 29.27 14.44
N TYR A 244 -8.60 28.11 14.01
CA TYR A 244 -8.64 26.91 14.85
C TYR A 244 -7.24 26.45 15.27
N TRP A 245 -6.32 26.33 14.31
CA TRP A 245 -4.94 25.91 14.60
C TRP A 245 -4.22 26.89 15.52
N PHE A 246 -4.42 28.19 15.32
CA PHE A 246 -3.90 29.23 16.20
C PHE A 246 -4.45 29.10 17.62
N SER A 247 -5.78 28.95 17.77
CA SER A 247 -6.40 28.73 19.08
C SER A 247 -5.85 27.49 19.78
N MET A 248 -5.76 26.38 19.04
CA MET A 248 -5.21 25.12 19.55
C MET A 248 -3.75 25.29 20.00
N GLN A 249 -2.93 26.03 19.23
CA GLN A 249 -1.56 26.32 19.60
C GLN A 249 -1.48 27.14 20.89
N GLN A 250 -2.32 28.17 21.04
CA GLN A 250 -2.36 28.97 22.27
C GLN A 250 -2.78 28.13 23.47
N ASP A 251 -3.79 27.27 23.32
CA ASP A 251 -4.22 26.36 24.37
C ASP A 251 -3.09 25.41 24.80
N LEU A 252 -2.30 24.91 23.86
CA LEU A 252 -1.13 24.06 24.15
C LEU A 252 -0.01 24.84 24.85
N LEU A 253 0.26 26.08 24.44
CA LEU A 253 1.26 26.93 25.10
C LEU A 253 0.86 27.26 26.54
N LEU A 254 -0.42 27.50 26.79
CA LEU A 254 -0.96 27.69 28.14
C LEU A 254 -0.86 26.41 28.97
N GLU A 255 -1.21 25.25 28.40
CA GLU A 255 -1.11 23.96 29.07
C GLU A 255 0.33 23.60 29.41
N SER A 256 1.28 23.88 28.50
CA SER A 256 2.71 23.64 28.71
C SER A 256 3.24 24.35 29.97
N LYS A 257 2.76 25.58 30.23
CA LYS A 257 3.14 26.35 31.42
C LYS A 257 2.47 25.85 32.70
N ARG A 258 1.28 25.24 32.61
CA ARG A 258 0.49 24.79 33.77
C ARG A 258 0.79 23.35 34.16
N ASN A 259 0.86 22.43 33.20
CA ASN A 259 1.02 21.01 33.40
C ASN A 259 1.68 20.34 32.18
N GLN A 260 2.98 20.08 32.32
CA GLN A 260 3.78 19.46 31.26
C GLN A 260 3.29 18.05 30.88
N GLN A 261 2.73 17.28 31.81
CA GLN A 261 2.20 15.94 31.52
C GLN A 261 0.94 16.00 30.64
N GLN A 262 0.01 16.92 30.95
CA GLN A 262 -1.21 17.11 30.14
C GLN A 262 -0.88 17.67 28.76
N PHE A 263 0.12 18.56 28.67
CA PHE A 263 0.64 19.05 27.39
C PHE A 263 1.09 17.90 26.48
N TRP A 264 1.95 16.99 26.97
CA TRP A 264 2.42 15.86 26.17
C TRP A 264 1.31 14.88 25.82
N LYS A 265 0.33 14.66 26.72
CA LYS A 265 -0.87 13.87 26.40
C LYS A 265 -1.68 14.49 25.26
N LYS A 266 -1.88 15.81 25.25
CA LYS A 266 -2.59 16.51 24.17
C LYS A 266 -1.80 16.49 22.86
N ILE A 267 -0.48 16.75 22.90
CA ILE A 267 0.40 16.66 21.73
C ILE A 267 0.39 15.25 21.12
N GLY A 268 0.42 14.21 21.95
CA GLY A 268 0.31 12.82 21.51
C GLY A 268 -0.99 12.53 20.74
N LYS A 269 -2.08 13.24 21.04
CA LYS A 269 -3.36 13.11 20.31
C LYS A 269 -3.42 13.89 19.00
N ILE A 270 -2.55 14.88 18.79
CA ILE A 270 -2.60 15.77 17.61
C ILE A 270 -1.99 15.12 16.35
N GLY A 271 -1.46 13.89 16.44
CA GLY A 271 -0.85 13.17 15.32
C GLY A 271 -1.34 11.72 15.15
N VAL A 272 -0.63 10.97 14.29
CA VAL A 272 -0.88 9.54 14.00
C VAL A 272 -0.82 8.67 15.27
N ALA A 273 -0.26 9.19 16.35
CA ALA A 273 -0.13 8.51 17.64
C ALA A 273 -1.47 8.20 18.33
N GLU A 274 -2.56 8.92 18.05
CA GLU A 274 -3.88 8.58 18.63
C GLU A 274 -4.38 7.19 18.17
N ASN A 275 -4.00 6.77 16.95
CA ASN A 275 -4.37 5.47 16.39
C ASN A 275 -3.25 4.42 16.52
N ARG A 276 -2.09 4.77 17.08
CA ARG A 276 -1.08 3.76 17.39
C ARG A 276 -1.59 2.99 18.60
N LYS A 277 -1.96 1.73 18.39
CA LYS A 277 -2.03 0.78 19.52
C LYS A 277 -0.69 0.93 20.24
N SER A 278 -0.71 1.30 21.53
CA SER A 278 0.51 1.38 22.36
C SER A 278 1.10 0.00 22.65
N VAL A 279 0.82 -0.97 21.78
CA VAL A 279 1.37 -2.32 21.84
C VAL A 279 2.78 -2.18 21.32
N ILE A 280 3.71 -2.13 22.26
CA ILE A 280 5.13 -2.36 22.02
C ILE A 280 5.21 -3.65 21.21
N PRO A 281 5.77 -3.64 19.99
CA PRO A 281 5.94 -4.86 19.21
C PRO A 281 6.75 -5.87 20.04
N MET A 282 6.09 -6.93 20.49
CA MET A 282 6.69 -8.00 21.29
C MET A 282 7.28 -9.11 20.42
N GLU A 283 7.63 -8.78 19.18
CA GLU A 283 8.18 -9.69 18.19
C GLU A 283 9.41 -9.02 17.58
N VAL A 284 10.53 -9.74 17.56
CA VAL A 284 11.77 -9.31 16.92
C VAL A 284 12.23 -10.35 15.92
N ILE A 285 12.90 -9.91 14.87
CA ILE A 285 13.52 -10.80 13.89
C ILE A 285 14.96 -11.02 14.31
N ASP A 286 15.31 -12.27 14.54
CA ASP A 286 16.68 -12.68 14.87
C ASP A 286 17.58 -12.59 13.62
N GLN A 287 18.90 -12.73 13.81
CA GLN A 287 19.87 -12.60 12.71
C GLN A 287 19.63 -13.62 11.58
N ASP A 288 19.01 -14.76 11.92
CA ASP A 288 18.66 -15.83 10.98
C ASP A 288 17.32 -15.61 10.26
N GLY A 289 16.65 -14.47 10.49
CA GLY A 289 15.37 -14.14 9.86
C GLY A 289 14.14 -14.77 10.56
N ASN A 290 14.34 -15.47 11.68
CA ASN A 290 13.25 -16.07 12.46
C ASN A 290 12.56 -15.03 13.35
N VAL A 291 11.24 -15.14 13.51
CA VAL A 291 10.45 -14.27 14.39
C VAL A 291 10.47 -14.84 15.81
N ASN A 292 10.97 -14.06 16.77
CA ASN A 292 11.07 -14.43 18.16
C ASN A 292 10.16 -13.53 19.02
N SER A 293 9.23 -14.16 19.75
CA SER A 293 8.25 -13.48 20.61
C SER A 293 8.61 -13.56 22.10
N ASN A 294 9.78 -14.11 22.46
CA ASN A 294 10.19 -14.24 23.86
C ASN A 294 10.53 -12.86 24.44
N LEU A 295 9.91 -12.50 25.57
CA LEU A 295 10.09 -11.22 26.25
C LEU A 295 11.57 -10.85 26.47
N THR A 296 12.38 -11.79 26.93
CA THR A 296 13.80 -11.52 27.23
C THR A 296 14.58 -11.26 25.94
N ALA A 297 14.37 -12.08 24.90
CA ALA A 297 15.03 -11.92 23.61
C ALA A 297 14.66 -10.57 22.94
N VAL A 298 13.38 -10.20 23.01
CA VAL A 298 12.88 -8.91 22.50
C VAL A 298 13.54 -7.74 23.23
N LEU A 299 13.60 -7.77 24.57
CA LEU A 299 14.20 -6.70 25.37
C LEU A 299 15.71 -6.57 25.13
N ASP A 300 16.43 -7.67 25.03
CA ASP A 300 17.87 -7.66 24.78
C ASP A 300 18.19 -7.15 23.37
N LYS A 301 17.41 -7.57 22.37
CA LYS A 301 17.52 -7.06 21.00
C LYS A 301 17.28 -5.55 20.97
N TRP A 302 16.22 -5.07 21.61
CA TRP A 302 15.93 -3.64 21.69
C TRP A 302 17.06 -2.87 22.38
N LYS A 303 17.54 -3.36 23.53
CA LYS A 303 18.65 -2.75 24.26
C LYS A 303 19.90 -2.64 23.39
N SER A 304 20.23 -3.68 22.63
CA SER A 304 21.36 -3.69 21.70
C SER A 304 21.17 -2.67 20.57
N GLU A 305 20.02 -2.69 19.89
CA GLU A 305 19.73 -1.77 18.77
C GLU A 305 19.73 -0.31 19.21
N TYR A 306 19.09 0.01 20.34
CA TYR A 306 19.09 1.38 20.89
C TYR A 306 20.48 1.82 21.34
N SER A 307 21.26 0.93 21.98
CA SER A 307 22.65 1.22 22.34
C SER A 307 23.49 1.51 21.10
N ASN A 308 23.33 0.71 20.04
CA ASN A 308 24.04 0.91 18.77
C ASN A 308 23.65 2.23 18.09
N LEU A 309 22.37 2.62 18.16
CA LEU A 309 21.87 3.85 17.55
C LEU A 309 22.32 5.11 18.30
N LEU A 310 22.35 5.07 19.65
CA LEU A 310 22.74 6.22 20.47
C LEU A 310 24.25 6.33 20.69
N ASN A 311 24.96 5.20 20.70
CA ASN A 311 26.41 5.14 20.87
C ASN A 311 27.13 4.88 19.55
N GLN A 312 26.57 5.36 18.43
CA GLN A 312 27.31 5.34 17.16
C GLN A 312 28.66 6.02 17.39
N LYS A 313 29.73 5.23 17.29
CA LYS A 313 31.09 5.76 17.26
C LYS A 313 31.13 6.67 16.04
N ILE A 314 31.20 7.98 16.26
CA ILE A 314 31.36 8.98 15.22
C ILE A 314 32.62 8.59 14.47
N SER A 315 32.46 7.91 13.34
CA SER A 315 33.56 7.62 12.44
C SER A 315 34.04 8.97 11.96
N THR A 316 35.28 9.32 12.29
CA THR A 316 35.92 10.63 12.20
C THR A 316 36.17 11.09 10.75
N LYS A 317 35.24 10.80 9.83
CA LYS A 317 35.31 11.11 8.40
C LYS A 317 34.00 11.70 7.87
N VAL A 318 33.36 12.59 8.63
CA VAL A 318 32.34 13.47 8.05
C VAL A 318 32.73 14.91 8.33
N SER A 319 33.10 15.57 7.24
CA SER A 319 33.55 16.94 7.15
C SER A 319 32.57 17.94 7.78
N GLU A 320 33.17 18.89 8.49
CA GLU A 320 32.70 20.22 8.84
C GLU A 320 31.49 20.70 8.01
N THR A 321 30.28 20.55 8.55
CA THR A 321 29.13 21.35 8.11
C THR A 321 28.46 21.98 9.32
N GLN A 322 28.99 23.16 9.66
CA GLN A 322 28.32 24.35 10.18
C GLN A 322 27.20 24.16 11.22
N ASN A 323 27.56 24.48 12.46
CA ASN A 323 26.67 24.90 13.53
C ASN A 323 25.79 26.09 13.07
N HIS A 324 24.53 25.86 12.75
CA HIS A 324 23.56 26.96 12.62
C HIS A 324 22.96 27.29 14.00
N ALA A 325 23.44 28.41 14.55
CA ALA A 325 22.84 29.07 15.69
C ALA A 325 21.37 29.42 15.40
N TYR A 326 20.47 28.93 16.25
CA TYR A 326 19.06 29.30 16.26
C TYR A 326 18.92 30.76 16.71
N THR A 327 18.67 31.67 15.76
CA THR A 327 18.19 33.01 16.08
C THR A 327 16.70 32.93 16.44
N LYS A 328 16.35 33.36 17.66
CA LYS A 328 14.98 33.52 18.14
C LYS A 328 14.27 34.57 17.27
N ASN A 329 13.51 34.15 16.28
CA ASN A 329 12.57 35.02 15.59
C ASN A 329 11.34 35.23 16.49
N THR A 330 11.23 36.44 17.02
CA THR A 330 10.04 36.95 17.69
C THR A 330 8.91 37.00 16.66
N PHE A 331 7.99 36.04 16.75
CA PHE A 331 6.83 35.92 15.87
C PHE A 331 5.86 37.07 16.15
N ASN A 332 5.76 38.03 15.22
CA ASN A 332 4.77 39.11 15.30
C ASN A 332 3.45 38.65 14.67
N ASP A 333 2.38 38.75 15.45
CA ASP A 333 1.00 38.29 15.17
C ASP A 333 0.34 38.99 13.95
N PHE A 334 0.94 40.09 13.47
CA PHE A 334 0.48 40.90 12.35
C PHE A 334 0.67 40.24 10.97
N LEU A 335 1.59 39.27 10.84
CA LEU A 335 1.95 38.65 9.55
C LEU A 335 0.95 37.59 9.05
N LEU A 336 -0.03 37.18 9.87
CA LEU A 336 -0.98 36.12 9.51
C LEU A 336 -2.21 36.62 8.71
N THR A 337 -2.37 37.93 8.59
CA THR A 337 -3.48 38.58 7.87
C THR A 337 -3.12 39.10 6.49
N GLU A 338 -1.84 39.23 6.16
CA GLU A 338 -1.41 39.72 4.85
C GLU A 338 -1.41 38.59 3.80
N PRO A 339 -1.70 38.92 2.52
CA PRO A 339 -1.57 37.97 1.43
C PRO A 339 -0.10 37.56 1.26
N ILE A 340 0.15 36.25 1.10
CA ILE A 340 1.49 35.68 0.90
C ILE A 340 2.19 36.42 -0.24
N SER A 341 3.32 37.06 0.05
CA SER A 341 4.06 37.83 -0.94
C SER A 341 4.82 36.89 -1.89
N PHE A 342 5.04 37.36 -3.12
CA PHE A 342 5.87 36.64 -4.09
C PHE A 342 7.29 36.41 -3.54
N ALA A 343 7.86 37.40 -2.85
CA ALA A 343 9.20 37.34 -2.26
C ALA A 343 9.31 36.26 -1.18
N GLU A 344 8.28 36.11 -0.33
CA GLU A 344 8.21 35.06 0.69
C GLU A 344 8.15 33.67 0.03
N THR A 345 7.30 33.53 -0.98
CA THR A 345 7.16 32.26 -1.72
C THR A 345 8.47 31.87 -2.41
N ALA A 346 9.15 32.84 -3.03
CA ALA A 346 10.44 32.63 -3.68
C ALA A 346 11.52 32.23 -2.66
N SER A 347 11.58 32.89 -1.50
CA SER A 347 12.53 32.56 -0.43
C SER A 347 12.32 31.14 0.12
N VAL A 348 11.07 30.73 0.32
CA VAL A 348 10.74 29.37 0.79
C VAL A 348 11.12 28.32 -0.25
N ILE A 349 10.86 28.58 -1.54
CA ILE A 349 11.25 27.68 -2.63
C ILE A 349 12.77 27.53 -2.71
N ASP A 350 13.52 28.63 -2.60
CA ASP A 350 14.99 28.60 -2.62
C ASP A 350 15.55 27.83 -1.42
N LYS A 351 14.99 28.04 -0.22
CA LYS A 351 15.36 27.27 0.98
C LYS A 351 15.02 25.79 0.85
N ALA A 352 13.87 25.46 0.25
CA ALA A 352 13.45 24.07 0.02
C ALA A 352 14.29 23.35 -1.06
N LYS A 353 14.99 24.10 -1.92
CA LYS A 353 15.90 23.59 -2.95
C LYS A 353 17.34 23.44 -2.47
N LYS A 354 17.77 24.21 -1.46
CA LYS A 354 19.09 24.02 -0.81
C LYS A 354 19.11 22.68 -0.07
N GLY A 355 19.85 21.71 -0.63
CA GLY A 355 20.10 20.40 -0.01
C GLY A 355 19.32 19.22 -0.59
N LYS A 356 18.60 19.39 -1.71
CA LYS A 356 18.02 18.24 -2.43
C LYS A 356 18.97 17.78 -3.53
N SER A 357 19.21 16.46 -3.58
CA SER A 357 19.88 15.78 -4.68
C SER A 357 19.16 16.08 -6.00
N ALA A 358 19.89 16.30 -7.09
CA ALA A 358 19.30 16.32 -8.42
C ALA A 358 18.52 15.00 -8.63
N GLY A 359 17.33 15.09 -9.23
CA GLY A 359 16.57 13.88 -9.58
C GLY A 359 17.38 12.96 -10.48
N PHE A 360 16.94 11.70 -10.59
CA PHE A 360 17.55 10.64 -11.40
C PHE A 360 17.86 11.06 -12.86
N ASP A 361 17.17 12.08 -13.33
CA ASP A 361 17.18 12.62 -14.68
C ASP A 361 18.45 13.46 -14.99
N ASN A 362 19.34 13.69 -14.02
CA ASN A 362 20.58 14.48 -14.15
C ASN A 362 20.40 15.89 -14.77
N LEU A 363 19.18 16.42 -14.79
CA LEU A 363 18.94 17.77 -15.24
C LEU A 363 19.52 18.75 -14.21
N PRO A 364 20.54 19.55 -14.58
CA PRO A 364 21.00 20.62 -13.69
C PRO A 364 19.81 21.53 -13.42
N ILE A 365 19.61 21.91 -12.15
CA ILE A 365 18.57 22.84 -11.73
C ILE A 365 18.90 24.21 -12.35
N LYS A 366 18.57 24.40 -13.62
CA LYS A 366 18.63 25.70 -14.27
C LYS A 366 17.52 26.54 -13.64
N ARG A 367 17.91 27.74 -13.17
CA ARG A 367 16.97 28.78 -12.73
C ARG A 367 15.89 28.91 -13.79
N ILE A 368 14.64 28.66 -13.43
CA ILE A 368 13.50 29.13 -14.19
C ILE A 368 13.50 30.64 -13.99
N GLU A 369 14.20 31.37 -14.85
CA GLU A 369 13.99 32.80 -14.99
C GLU A 369 12.61 32.97 -15.62
N ILE A 370 11.62 33.30 -14.77
CA ILE A 370 10.32 33.73 -15.24
C ILE A 370 10.55 35.11 -15.87
N VAL A 371 10.66 35.15 -17.20
CA VAL A 371 10.72 36.38 -17.99
C VAL A 371 9.38 37.12 -17.81
N PRO A 372 9.35 38.33 -17.22
CA PRO A 372 8.13 39.13 -17.14
C PRO A 372 8.02 39.93 -18.44
N GLN A 373 7.58 39.26 -19.50
CA GLN A 373 7.05 39.95 -20.67
C GLN A 373 5.57 39.57 -20.77
N LEU A 374 4.73 40.48 -20.30
CA LEU A 374 3.37 40.80 -20.77
C LEU A 374 2.63 41.58 -19.67
N LEU A 375 3.09 42.80 -19.41
CA LEU A 375 2.29 43.89 -18.88
C LEU A 375 2.71 45.17 -19.62
N LYS A 376 2.08 45.39 -20.76
CA LYS A 376 1.78 46.72 -21.32
C LYS A 376 0.33 46.72 -21.75
#